data_AF-A0A1I0GCX9-F1
#
_entry.id   AF-A0A1I0GCX9-F1
#
_cell.length_a   1.000
_cell.length_b   1.000
_cell.length_c   1.000
_cell.angle_alpha   90.00
_cell.angle_beta   90.00
_cell.angle_gamma   90.00
#
_symmetry.space_group_name_H-M   'P 1'
#
loop_
_entity.id
_entity.type
_entity.pdbx_description
1 polymer ?
#
loop_
_entity_poly.entity_id
_entity_poly.type
_entity_poly.pdbx_seq_one_letter_code
_entity_poly.pdbx_strand_id
1 'polypeptide(L)'
;MNANQTMNKLFVLVLSYLFVFTVNANEVLLRPDNQARAYCHKSNKTICTVVVEGISTDVSAIENKNIGKLGIAPKEDYDNVVTFPSKWLRSSKDGDLIEFTTKAWLKGQVYTVRGTVFIDENGKYLHQ
;
A
#
# COMPACT_ATOMS: atom_id res chain seq x y z
N MET A 1 22.72 -1.02 72.63
CA MET A 1 22.43 -2.36 72.10
C MET A 1 21.43 -2.22 70.96
N ASN A 2 21.85 -2.65 69.76
CA ASN A 2 21.11 -3.27 68.64
C ASN A 2 19.65 -2.83 68.36
N ALA A 3 19.20 -2.59 67.13
CA ALA A 3 19.67 -3.06 65.83
C ALA A 3 19.18 -2.14 64.70
N ASN A 4 20.04 -2.01 63.68
CA ASN A 4 19.74 -2.04 62.24
C ASN A 4 18.29 -2.40 61.87
N GLN A 5 17.70 -1.69 60.90
CA GLN A 5 17.42 -2.26 59.56
C GLN A 5 17.24 -1.14 58.53
N THR A 6 18.20 -1.08 57.61
CA THR A 6 18.18 -0.43 56.30
C THR A 6 17.28 -1.24 55.36
N MET A 7 16.29 -0.59 54.75
CA MET A 7 15.46 -1.14 53.67
C MET A 7 15.01 0.04 52.81
N ASN A 8 14.95 0.01 51.49
CA ASN A 8 15.42 -0.94 50.50
C ASN A 8 15.42 -0.11 49.20
N LYS A 9 16.53 -0.06 48.47
CA LYS A 9 16.56 0.50 47.12
C LYS A 9 15.79 -0.46 46.22
N LEU A 10 14.66 -0.04 45.64
CA LEU A 10 14.08 -0.75 44.49
C LEU A 10 13.75 0.25 43.38
N PHE A 11 14.69 0.35 42.44
CA PHE A 11 14.45 0.84 41.10
C PHE A 11 13.49 -0.12 40.40
N VAL A 12 12.33 0.36 39.94
CA VAL A 12 11.53 -0.36 38.95
C VAL A 12 11.45 0.53 37.70
N LEU A 13 12.44 0.34 36.84
CA LEU A 13 12.43 0.78 35.44
C LEU A 13 11.46 -0.15 34.68
N VAL A 14 10.23 0.29 34.45
CA VAL A 14 9.38 -0.35 33.44
C VAL A 14 9.65 0.37 32.12
N LEU A 15 10.61 -0.17 31.37
CA LEU A 15 10.80 0.13 29.96
C LEU A 15 9.55 -0.37 29.22
N SER A 16 8.57 0.52 29.02
CA SER A 16 7.48 0.25 28.08
C SER A 16 8.06 0.33 26.67
N TYR A 17 8.55 -0.80 26.19
CA TYR A 17 8.84 -1.07 24.79
C TYR A 17 7.55 -0.81 23.99
N LEU A 18 7.40 0.40 23.46
CA LEU A 18 6.45 0.67 22.39
C LEU A 18 7.02 -0.01 21.15
N PHE A 19 6.72 -1.30 20.98
CA PHE A 19 6.82 -1.95 19.68
C PHE A 19 5.85 -1.24 18.75
N VAL A 20 6.36 -0.25 18.01
CA VAL A 20 5.68 0.28 16.85
C VAL A 20 5.72 -0.85 15.82
N PHE A 21 4.63 -1.61 15.70
CA PHE A 21 4.45 -2.53 14.59
C PHE A 21 4.47 -1.70 13.31
N THR A 22 5.59 -1.72 12.58
CA THR A 22 5.64 -1.23 11.21
C THR A 22 4.91 -2.24 10.34
N VAL A 23 3.59 -2.10 10.23
CA VAL A 23 2.78 -2.89 9.30
C VAL A 23 3.14 -2.42 7.89
N ASN A 24 4.15 -3.04 7.28
CA ASN A 24 4.37 -2.98 5.83
C ASN A 24 3.34 -3.89 5.17
N ALA A 25 2.10 -3.41 5.13
CA ALA A 25 1.01 -4.09 4.48
C ALA A 25 1.19 -3.94 2.96
N ASN A 26 1.74 -4.97 2.30
CA ASN A 26 1.38 -5.27 0.92
C ASN A 26 -0.09 -5.73 0.93
N GLU A 27 -1.00 -4.79 1.13
CA GLU A 27 -2.41 -5.08 1.38
C GLU A 27 -3.06 -5.60 0.10
N VAL A 28 -3.50 -6.86 0.16
CA VAL A 28 -4.35 -7.46 -0.85
C VAL A 28 -5.76 -6.87 -0.65
N LEU A 29 -6.27 -6.16 -1.65
CA LEU A 29 -7.62 -5.64 -1.67
C LEU A 29 -8.57 -6.69 -2.25
N LEU A 30 -9.37 -7.31 -1.39
CA LEU A 30 -10.41 -8.26 -1.79
C LEU A 30 -11.67 -7.55 -2.28
N ARG A 31 -12.29 -8.05 -3.34
CA ARG A 31 -13.64 -7.65 -3.76
C ARG A 31 -14.66 -8.21 -2.75
N PRO A 32 -15.79 -7.53 -2.47
CA PRO A 32 -16.73 -7.97 -1.43
C PRO A 32 -17.28 -9.40 -1.58
N ASP A 33 -17.30 -9.94 -2.79
CA ASP A 33 -17.73 -11.31 -3.09
C ASP A 33 -16.62 -12.36 -2.97
N ASN A 34 -15.39 -11.95 -2.64
CA ASN A 34 -14.17 -12.77 -2.62
C ASN A 34 -13.81 -13.44 -3.96
N GLN A 35 -14.42 -13.05 -5.07
CA GLN A 35 -14.14 -13.61 -6.40
C GLN A 35 -13.07 -12.82 -7.18
N ALA A 36 -12.66 -11.67 -6.66
CA ALA A 36 -11.57 -10.90 -7.21
C ALA A 36 -10.66 -10.30 -6.12
N ARG A 37 -9.40 -10.06 -6.48
CA ARG A 37 -8.40 -9.45 -5.60
C ARG A 37 -7.45 -8.55 -6.38
N ALA A 38 -7.02 -7.46 -5.79
CA ALA A 38 -5.97 -6.61 -6.33
C ALA A 38 -4.82 -6.53 -5.31
N TYR A 39 -3.58 -6.47 -5.77
CA TYR A 39 -2.43 -6.31 -4.89
C TYR A 39 -1.26 -5.67 -5.64
N CYS A 40 -0.34 -5.07 -4.88
CA CYS A 40 0.95 -4.64 -5.40
C CYS A 40 2.06 -5.24 -4.53
N HIS A 41 3.16 -5.61 -5.16
CA HIS A 41 4.37 -6.05 -4.49
C HIS A 41 5.55 -5.21 -4.98
N LYS A 42 6.30 -4.65 -4.03
CA LYS A 42 7.50 -3.88 -4.32
C LYS A 42 8.74 -4.73 -3.99
N SER A 43 9.52 -5.06 -5.03
CA SER A 43 10.90 -5.54 -4.89
C SER A 43 11.86 -4.51 -5.49
N ASN A 44 12.32 -4.71 -6.74
CA ASN A 44 13.10 -3.74 -7.50
C ASN A 44 12.21 -2.78 -8.31
N LYS A 45 11.05 -3.28 -8.74
CA LYS A 45 9.98 -2.52 -9.38
C LYS A 45 8.68 -2.85 -8.68
N THR A 46 7.73 -1.92 -8.69
CA THR A 46 6.36 -2.20 -8.23
C THR A 46 5.66 -3.04 -9.28
N ILE A 47 5.21 -4.24 -8.90
CA ILE A 47 4.36 -5.10 -9.71
C ILE A 47 2.96 -5.03 -9.11
N CYS A 48 1.98 -4.56 -9.86
CA CYS A 48 0.58 -4.53 -9.46
C CYS A 48 -0.23 -5.50 -10.31
N THR A 49 -1.05 -6.32 -9.66
CA THR A 49 -1.85 -7.37 -10.30
C THR A 49 -3.29 -7.29 -9.82
N VAL A 50 -4.22 -7.43 -10.77
CA VAL A 50 -5.63 -7.67 -10.48
C VAL A 50 -5.96 -9.09 -10.93
N VAL A 51 -6.64 -9.85 -10.08
CA VAL A 51 -7.11 -11.20 -10.37
C VAL A 51 -8.64 -11.21 -10.29
N VAL A 52 -9.30 -11.52 -11.40
CA VAL A 52 -10.76 -11.65 -11.50
C VAL A 52 -11.07 -13.03 -12.06
N GLU A 53 -11.84 -13.84 -11.34
CA GLU A 53 -12.24 -15.20 -11.78
C GLU A 53 -11.05 -16.08 -12.23
N GLY A 54 -9.89 -15.89 -11.60
CA GLY A 54 -8.65 -16.63 -11.92
C GLY A 54 -7.78 -16.03 -13.03
N ILE A 55 -8.29 -15.04 -13.77
CA ILE A 55 -7.52 -14.32 -14.79
C ILE A 55 -6.68 -13.25 -14.09
N SER A 56 -5.37 -13.29 -14.30
CA SER A 56 -4.42 -12.33 -13.73
C SER A 56 -4.02 -11.27 -14.76
N THR A 57 -4.20 -10.01 -14.41
CA THR A 57 -3.89 -8.86 -15.26
C THR A 57 -2.81 -8.00 -14.62
N ASP A 58 -1.72 -7.76 -15.36
CA ASP A 58 -0.69 -6.79 -14.96
C ASP A 58 -1.19 -5.36 -15.16
N VAL A 59 -1.19 -4.59 -14.09
CA VAL A 59 -1.63 -3.19 -14.06
C VAL A 59 -0.55 -2.25 -13.54
N SER A 60 0.71 -2.71 -13.48
CA SER A 60 1.88 -1.99 -12.93
C SER A 60 2.10 -0.62 -13.55
N ALA A 61 1.64 -0.41 -14.79
CA ALA A 61 1.69 0.90 -15.46
C ALA A 61 0.94 2.00 -14.69
N ILE A 62 0.02 1.66 -13.77
CA ILE A 62 -0.72 2.64 -12.97
C ILE A 62 0.19 3.51 -12.09
N GLU A 63 1.29 2.96 -11.58
CA GLU A 63 2.24 3.74 -10.75
C GLU A 63 2.86 4.88 -11.54
N ASN A 64 3.36 4.61 -12.75
CA ASN A 64 3.98 5.64 -13.59
C ASN A 64 2.94 6.67 -14.06
N LYS A 65 1.71 6.24 -14.36
CA LYS A 65 0.60 7.17 -14.68
C LYS A 65 0.28 8.08 -13.50
N ASN A 66 0.22 7.53 -12.30
CA ASN A 66 -0.03 8.28 -11.08
C ASN A 66 1.10 9.29 -10.79
N ILE A 67 2.36 8.87 -10.87
CA ILE A 67 3.50 9.80 -10.74
C ILE A 67 3.45 10.89 -11.81
N GLY A 68 3.14 10.55 -13.06
CA GLY A 68 2.98 11.53 -14.14
C GLY A 68 1.91 12.59 -13.85
N LYS A 69 0.81 12.22 -13.21
CA LYS A 69 -0.25 13.15 -12.79
C LYS A 69 0.20 14.16 -11.72
N LEU A 70 1.21 13.84 -10.92
CA LEU A 70 1.76 14.80 -9.95
C LEU A 70 2.45 15.96 -10.68
N GLY A 71 3.18 15.68 -11.77
CA GLY A 71 3.84 16.69 -12.58
C GLY A 71 4.98 17.46 -11.87
N ILE A 72 5.51 16.93 -10.76
CA ILE A 72 6.49 17.63 -9.90
C ILE A 72 7.93 17.31 -10.31
N ALA A 73 8.22 16.01 -10.50
CA ALA A 73 9.55 15.49 -10.78
C ALA A 73 9.42 14.14 -11.53
N PRO A 74 10.46 13.71 -12.28
CA PRO A 74 10.53 12.35 -12.80
C PRO A 74 10.54 11.32 -11.65
N LYS A 75 10.14 10.08 -11.93
CA LYS A 75 9.94 9.05 -10.89
C LYS A 75 11.22 8.74 -10.12
N GLU A 76 12.34 8.82 -10.81
CA GLU A 76 13.68 8.51 -10.34
C GLU A 76 14.17 9.49 -9.27
N ASP A 77 13.58 10.68 -9.20
CA ASP A 77 13.94 11.74 -8.24
C ASP A 77 13.21 11.59 -6.89
N TYR A 78 12.18 10.75 -6.81
CA TYR A 78 11.47 10.51 -5.56
C TYR A 78 12.28 9.57 -4.66
N ASP A 79 12.41 9.94 -3.39
CA ASP A 79 13.07 9.15 -2.34
C ASP A 79 12.41 7.77 -2.18
N ASN A 80 11.09 7.73 -2.33
CA ASN A 80 10.31 6.52 -2.29
C ASN A 80 9.00 6.69 -3.08
N VAL A 81 8.51 5.60 -3.67
CA VAL A 81 7.20 5.52 -4.33
C VAL A 81 6.53 4.22 -3.91
N VAL A 82 5.31 4.30 -3.41
CA VAL A 82 4.52 3.14 -2.99
C VAL A 82 3.14 3.23 -3.64
N THR A 83 2.80 2.23 -4.44
CA THR A 83 1.47 2.09 -5.05
C THR A 83 0.76 0.88 -4.50
N PHE A 84 -0.52 1.04 -4.16
CA PHE A 84 -1.36 -0.03 -3.63
C PHE A 84 -2.81 0.15 -4.09
N PRO A 85 -3.58 -0.94 -4.25
CA PRO A 85 -5.01 -0.86 -4.52
C PRO A 85 -5.73 -0.28 -3.29
N SER A 86 -6.59 0.70 -3.49
CA SER A 86 -7.30 1.39 -2.40
C SER A 86 -8.79 1.08 -2.35
N LYS A 87 -9.46 0.86 -3.50
CA LYS A 87 -10.91 0.67 -3.52
C LYS A 87 -11.43 -0.02 -4.78
N TRP A 88 -12.39 -0.93 -4.64
CA TRP A 88 -13.26 -1.34 -5.74
C TRP A 88 -14.35 -0.28 -5.94
N LEU A 89 -14.35 0.40 -7.08
CA LEU A 89 -15.30 1.47 -7.40
C LEU A 89 -16.57 0.95 -8.07
N ARG A 90 -16.42 -0.04 -8.95
CA ARG A 90 -17.52 -0.69 -9.67
C ARG A 90 -17.12 -2.11 -10.03
N SER A 91 -18.09 -3.02 -9.97
CA SER A 91 -17.97 -4.39 -10.48
C SER A 91 -19.24 -4.70 -11.26
N SER A 92 -19.12 -4.94 -12.56
CA SER A 92 -20.24 -5.32 -13.43
C SER A 92 -19.83 -6.43 -14.39
N LYS A 93 -20.79 -6.94 -15.17
CA LYS A 93 -20.51 -7.94 -16.21
C LYS A 93 -19.49 -7.44 -17.23
N ASP A 94 -19.50 -6.14 -17.53
CA ASP A 94 -18.58 -5.55 -18.50
C ASP A 94 -17.15 -5.37 -17.97
N GLY A 95 -16.95 -5.53 -16.65
CA GLY A 95 -15.65 -5.39 -16.03
C GLY A 95 -15.64 -4.74 -14.64
N ASP A 96 -14.44 -4.65 -14.08
CA ASP A 96 -14.17 -4.07 -12.78
C ASP A 96 -13.39 -2.75 -12.89
N LEU A 97 -13.79 -1.76 -12.10
CA LEU A 97 -13.10 -0.50 -11.92
C LEU A 97 -12.48 -0.43 -10.52
N ILE A 98 -11.16 -0.34 -10.46
CA ILE A 98 -10.37 -0.36 -9.22
C ILE A 98 -9.59 0.94 -9.11
N GLU A 99 -9.63 1.57 -7.93
CA GLU A 99 -8.76 2.69 -7.57
C GLU A 99 -7.45 2.17 -6.99
N PHE A 100 -6.34 2.75 -7.47
CA PHE A 100 -4.99 2.59 -6.93
C PHE A 100 -4.50 3.93 -6.40
N THR A 101 -3.97 3.92 -5.18
CA THR A 101 -3.33 5.07 -4.55
C THR A 101 -1.83 4.93 -4.64
N THR A 102 -1.16 6.01 -5.06
CA THR A 102 0.30 6.13 -5.02
C THR A 102 0.70 7.22 -4.03
N LYS A 103 1.58 6.86 -3.10
CA LYS A 103 2.29 7.80 -2.22
C LYS A 103 3.72 7.96 -2.73
N ALA A 104 4.18 9.20 -2.88
CA ALA A 104 5.50 9.52 -3.38
C ALA A 104 6.18 10.51 -2.43
N TRP A 105 7.42 10.23 -2.04
CA TRP A 105 8.21 11.06 -1.12
C TRP A 105 9.26 11.82 -1.93
N LEU A 106 9.30 13.13 -1.79
CA LEU A 106 10.30 13.98 -2.43
C LEU A 106 10.75 15.05 -1.46
N LYS A 107 12.04 15.04 -1.11
CA LYS A 107 12.67 16.06 -0.25
C LYS A 107 11.96 16.21 1.10
N GLY A 108 11.56 15.09 1.68
CA GLY A 108 10.88 15.04 2.99
C GLY A 108 9.38 15.34 2.96
N GLN A 109 8.79 15.65 1.80
CA GLN A 109 7.34 15.83 1.65
C GLN A 109 6.67 14.61 1.02
N VAL A 110 5.45 14.29 1.45
CA VAL A 110 4.65 13.19 0.91
C VAL A 110 3.56 13.73 0.00
N TYR A 111 3.50 13.20 -1.22
CA TYR A 111 2.47 13.46 -2.21
C TYR A 111 1.60 12.22 -2.35
N THR A 112 0.28 12.41 -2.44
CA THR A 112 -0.68 11.33 -2.63
C THR A 112 -1.49 11.61 -3.89
N VAL A 113 -1.58 10.61 -4.76
CA VAL A 113 -2.33 10.67 -6.01
C VAL A 113 -3.08 9.37 -6.22
N ARG A 114 -4.22 9.45 -6.91
CA ARG A 114 -5.09 8.31 -7.20
C ARG A 114 -5.27 8.14 -8.70
N GLY A 115 -5.40 6.90 -9.12
CA GLY A 115 -5.72 6.53 -10.49
C GLY A 115 -6.59 5.31 -10.53
N THR A 116 -7.34 5.17 -11.60
CA THR A 116 -8.25 4.06 -11.81
C THR A 116 -7.72 3.11 -12.86
N VAL A 117 -8.01 1.84 -12.66
CA VAL A 117 -7.73 0.73 -13.56
C VAL A 117 -9.07 0.10 -13.90
N PHE A 118 -9.39 -0.01 -15.18
CA PHE A 118 -10.54 -0.78 -15.64
C PHE A 118 -10.05 -2.09 -16.23
N ILE A 119 -10.56 -3.21 -15.72
CA ILE A 119 -10.33 -4.55 -16.26
C ILE A 119 -11.64 -4.98 -16.92
N ASP A 120 -11.63 -5.24 -18.23
CA ASP A 120 -12.82 -5.74 -18.92
C ASP A 120 -13.10 -7.22 -18.58
N GLU A 121 -14.23 -7.74 -19.06
CA GLU A 121 -14.65 -9.14 -18.87
C GLU A 121 -13.63 -10.18 -19.35
N ASN A 122 -12.69 -9.80 -20.22
CA ASN A 122 -11.66 -10.69 -20.76
C ASN A 122 -10.34 -10.58 -19.97
N GLY A 123 -10.31 -9.82 -18.87
CA GLY A 123 -9.11 -9.57 -18.09
C GLY A 123 -8.15 -8.59 -18.77
N LYS A 124 -8.60 -7.78 -19.73
CA LYS A 124 -7.76 -6.77 -20.37
C LYS A 124 -7.79 -5.48 -19.57
N TYR A 125 -6.60 -4.97 -19.26
CA TYR A 125 -6.45 -3.63 -18.69
C TYR A 125 -6.74 -2.58 -19.77
N LEU A 126 -7.83 -1.84 -19.60
CA LEU A 126 -8.15 -0.66 -20.37
C LEU A 126 -7.81 0.59 -19.55
N HIS A 127 -7.12 1.52 -20.20
CA HIS A 127 -6.87 2.82 -19.60
C HIS A 127 -8.12 3.68 -19.75
N GLN A 128 -8.60 4.22 -18.63
CA GLN A 128 -9.44 5.42 -18.61
C GLN A 128 -8.63 6.59 -18.07
#